data_AF-A0A842N1K2-F1
#
_entry.id   AF-A0A842N1K2-F1
#
_cell.length_a   1.000
_cell.length_b   1.000
_cell.length_c   1.000
_cell.angle_alpha   90.00
_cell.angle_beta   90.00
_cell.angle_gamma   90.00
#
_symmetry.space_group_name_H-M   'P 1'
#
loop_
_entity.id
_entity.type
_entity.pdbx_description
1 polymer ?
#
loop_
_entity_poly.entity_id
_entity_poly.type
_entity_poly.pdbx_seq_one_letter_code
_entity_poly.pdbx_strand_id
1 'polypeptide(L)' 'MYLVIFDKSGRSRSGWHYGKLREFGARWIQRSAIGADDVGVAMELMRTLREFGAQKIPVFEAADITDSTGAPCGTT' A
#
# COMPACT_ATOMS: atom_id res chain seq x y z
N MET A 1 -4.86 0.84 11.05
CA MET A 1 -4.44 1.52 9.81
C MET A 1 -3.30 0.75 9.18
N TYR A 2 -3.45 0.40 7.91
CA TYR A 2 -2.54 -0.41 7.12
C TYR A 2 -2.09 0.36 5.88
N LEU A 3 -0.87 0.09 5.44
CA LEU A 3 -0.27 0.63 4.24
C LEU A 3 -0.05 -0.51 3.24
N VAL A 4 -0.72 -0.44 2.10
CA VAL A 4 -0.56 -1.37 0.98
C VAL A 4 0.31 -0.70 -0.07
N ILE A 5 1.50 -1.24 -0.30
CA ILE A 5 2.41 -0.79 -1.36
C ILE A 5 2.34 -1.81 -2.49
N PHE A 6 2.32 -1.36 -3.74
CA PHE A 6 2.30 -2.27 -4.89
C PHE A 6 3.20 -1.79 -6.01
N ASP A 7 3.93 -2.72 -6.61
CA ASP A 7 4.77 -2.43 -7.77
C ASP A 7 3.97 -2.49 -9.08
N LYS A 8 4.10 -1.44 -9.89
CA LYS A 8 3.39 -1.26 -11.16
C LYS A 8 4.22 -1.68 -12.37
N SER A 9 5.15 -2.61 -12.21
CA SER A 9 5.95 -3.15 -13.33
C SER A 9 5.14 -4.06 -14.28
N GLY A 10 3.96 -4.54 -13.85
CA GLY A 10 3.03 -5.30 -14.68
C GLY A 10 2.31 -4.44 -15.74
N ARG A 11 1.88 -5.06 -16.87
CA ARG A 11 1.10 -4.39 -17.93
C ARG A 11 -0.17 -3.74 -17.35
N SER A 12 -0.08 -2.43 -17.11
CA SER A 12 -1.14 -1.61 -16.52
C SER A 12 -2.41 -1.62 -17.37
N ARG A 13 -3.49 -2.25 -16.87
CA ARG A 13 -4.85 -1.94 -17.37
C ARG A 13 -5.23 -0.54 -16.84
N SER A 14 -5.29 0.43 -17.75
CA SER A 14 -5.51 1.84 -17.42
C SER A 14 -6.92 2.09 -16.86
N GLY A 15 -7.02 2.98 -15.85
CA GLY A 15 -8.30 3.58 -15.42
C GLY A 15 -9.01 2.94 -14.21
N TRP A 16 -8.88 1.63 -13.99
CA TRP A 16 -9.70 0.91 -12.98
C TRP A 16 -9.40 1.27 -11.51
N HIS A 17 -8.13 1.57 -11.21
CA HIS A 17 -7.63 1.80 -9.85
C HIS A 17 -8.39 2.92 -9.10
N TYR A 18 -8.88 3.96 -9.78
CA TYR A 18 -9.52 5.09 -9.10
C TYR A 18 -10.95 4.81 -8.65
N GLY A 19 -11.69 3.93 -9.35
CA GLY A 19 -13.10 3.64 -9.05
C GLY A 19 -13.24 2.70 -7.86
N LYS A 20 -12.55 1.57 -7.90
CA LYS A 20 -12.67 0.52 -6.87
C LYS A 20 -12.08 0.91 -5.52
N LEU A 21 -11.02 1.72 -5.47
CA LEU A 21 -10.45 2.18 -4.20
C LEU A 21 -11.43 3.02 -3.36
N ARG A 22 -12.28 3.82 -4.02
CA ARG A 22 -13.35 4.57 -3.35
C ARG A 22 -14.41 3.66 -2.74
N GLU A 23 -14.67 2.50 -3.35
CA GLU A 23 -15.64 1.53 -2.83
C GLU A 23 -15.13 0.82 -1.57
N PHE A 24 -13.81 0.60 -1.47
CA PHE A 24 -13.19 -0.07 -0.33
C PHE A 24 -12.90 0.84 0.88
N GLY A 25 -13.30 2.12 0.84
CA GLY A 25 -12.98 3.08 1.90
C GLY A 25 -11.48 3.35 2.04
N ALA A 26 -10.69 3.10 0.98
CA ALA A 26 -9.24 3.22 1.02
C ALA A 26 -8.78 4.59 0.51
N ARG A 27 -7.69 5.12 1.10
CA ARG A 27 -7.14 6.43 0.75
C ARG A 27 -5.87 6.29 -0.08
N TRP A 28 -5.82 6.97 -1.22
CA TRP A 28 -4.60 7.05 -2.01
C TRP A 28 -3.59 7.98 -1.32
N ILE A 29 -2.38 7.47 -1.04
CA ILE A 29 -1.29 8.24 -0.42
C ILE A 29 -0.25 8.61 -1.48
N GLN A 30 0.18 7.65 -2.28
CA GLN A 30 1.12 7.85 -3.41
C GLN A 30 0.76 6.93 -4.57
N ARG A 31 1.33 7.16 -5.77
CA ARG A 31 1.04 6.40 -7.00
C ARG A 31 0.97 4.87 -6.84
N SER A 32 1.79 4.32 -5.95
CA SER A 32 1.93 2.89 -5.64
C SER A 32 1.67 2.56 -4.16
N ALA A 33 1.03 3.47 -3.41
CA ALA A 33 0.78 3.30 -1.97
C ALA A 33 -0.63 3.75 -1.58
N ILE A 34 -1.35 2.86 -0.90
CA ILE A 34 -2.74 3.03 -0.48
C ILE A 34 -2.84 2.80 1.04
N GLY A 35 -3.53 3.68 1.74
CA GLY A 35 -3.89 3.50 3.14
C GLY A 35 -5.25 2.81 3.26
N ALA A 36 -5.36 1.86 4.19
CA ALA A 36 -6.59 1.17 4.56
C ALA A 36 -6.80 1.27 6.08
N ASP A 37 -8.04 1.42 6.53
CA ASP A 37 -8.32 1.57 7.96
C ASP A 37 -8.19 0.24 8.72
N ASP A 38 -8.61 -0.86 8.10
CA ASP A 38 -8.56 -2.23 8.64
C ASP A 38 -7.84 -3.23 7.72
N VAL A 39 -7.53 -4.40 8.30
CA VAL A 39 -6.79 -5.48 7.62
C VAL A 39 -7.63 -6.17 6.55
N GLY A 40 -8.95 -6.24 6.71
CA GLY A 40 -9.88 -6.80 5.72
C GLY A 40 -9.83 -6.02 4.43
N VAL A 41 -9.97 -4.69 4.51
CA VAL A 41 -9.82 -3.78 3.37
C VAL A 41 -8.43 -3.92 2.74
N ALA A 42 -7.36 -3.98 3.54
CA ALA A 42 -6.00 -4.18 3.03
C ALA A 42 -5.84 -5.50 2.26
N MET A 43 -6.45 -6.58 2.74
CA MET A 43 -6.42 -7.90 2.10
C MET A 43 -7.25 -7.94 0.81
N GLU A 44 -8.40 -7.29 0.78
CA GLU A 44 -9.22 -7.17 -0.45
C GLU A 44 -8.49 -6.37 -1.53
N LEU A 45 -7.84 -5.27 -1.14
CA LEU A 45 -6.96 -4.48 -2.02
C LEU A 45 -5.81 -5.33 -2.56
N MET A 46 -5.18 -6.13 -1.72
CA MET A 46 -4.09 -7.01 -2.13
C MET A 46 -4.56 -8.06 -3.15
N ARG A 47 -5.69 -8.74 -2.91
CA ARG A 47 -6.27 -9.71 -3.86
C ARG A 47 -6.57 -9.07 -5.19
N THR A 48 -7.28 -7.94 -5.14
CA THR A 48 -7.58 -7.11 -6.29
C THR A 48 -6.32 -6.80 -7.08
N LEU A 49 -5.29 -6.23 -6.45
CA LEU A 49 -4.06 -5.82 -7.11
C LEU A 49 -3.32 -7.01 -7.77
N ARG A 50 -3.41 -8.21 -7.19
CA ARG A 50 -2.88 -9.44 -7.80
C ARG A 50 -3.61 -9.80 -9.10
N GLU A 51 -4.92 -9.67 -9.15
CA GLU A 51 -5.70 -9.90 -10.38
C GLU A 51 -5.31 -8.93 -11.50
N PHE A 52 -4.82 -7.73 -11.15
CA PHE A 52 -4.28 -6.76 -12.09
C PHE A 52 -2.83 -7.02 -12.52
N GLY A 53 -2.19 -8.04 -11.96
CA GLY A 53 -0.82 -8.42 -12.30
C GLY A 53 0.25 -7.74 -11.45
N ALA A 54 -0.10 -7.11 -10.33
CA ALA A 54 0.89 -6.69 -9.35
C ALA A 54 1.41 -7.94 -8.60
N GLN A 55 2.71 -8.20 -8.70
CA GLN A 55 3.32 -9.40 -8.12
C GLN A 55 3.84 -9.18 -6.70
N LYS A 56 4.36 -7.97 -6.42
CA LYS A 56 4.90 -7.58 -5.11
C LYS A 56 3.96 -6.55 -4.48
N ILE A 57 3.18 -7.01 -3.51
CA ILE A 57 2.23 -6.18 -2.77
C ILE A 57 2.46 -6.38 -1.27
N PRO A 58 3.49 -5.75 -0.68
CA PRO A 58 3.65 -5.77 0.76
C PRO A 58 2.56 -4.94 1.45
N VAL A 59 2.06 -5.49 2.55
CA VAL A 59 1.08 -4.86 3.43
C VAL A 59 1.75 -4.65 4.78
N PHE A 60 1.75 -3.41 5.26
CA PHE A 60 2.34 -3.03 6.54
C PHE A 60 1.24 -2.57 7.48
N GLU A 61 1.28 -3.00 8.73
CA GLU A 61 0.52 -2.32 9.78
C GLU A 61 1.25 -1.02 10.14
N ALA A 62 0.51 0.09 10.26
CA ALA A 62 1.13 1.36 10.62
C ALA A 62 1.84 1.29 11.99
N ALA A 63 1.38 0.41 12.89
CA ALA A 63 2.02 0.16 14.18
C ALA A 63 3.40 -0.53 14.07
N ASP A 64 3.63 -1.32 13.01
CA ASP A 64 4.90 -2.00 12.75
C ASP A 64 5.91 -1.09 12.02
N ILE A 65 5.48 0.07 11.51
CA ILE A 65 6.37 1.08 10.94
C ILE A 65 6.96 1.89 12.10
N THR A 66 7.90 1.29 12.83
CA THR A 66 8.68 2.01 13.83
C THR A 66 9.59 3.02 13.14
N ASP A 67 9.47 4.28 13.54
CA ASP A 67 10.36 5.37 13.16
C ASP A 67 11.77 5.02 13.65
N SER A 68 12.62 4.55 12.75
CA SER A 68 14.07 4.41 13.01
C SER A 68 14.72 5.79 13.01
N THR A 69 14.27 6.68 13.89
CA THR A 69 14.90 7.96 14.16
C THR A 69 15.76 7.78 15.41
N GLY A 70 16.91 7.15 15.21
CA GLY A 70 17.73 6.65 16.31
C GLY A 70 19.12 6.17 15.92
N ALA A 71 19.77 6.81 14.96
CA ALA A 71 21.21 6.89 14.96
C ALA A 71 21.59 8.33 15.32
N PRO A 72 22.03 8.64 16.56
CA PRO A 72 22.74 9.87 16.77
C PRO A 72 23.96 9.81 15.84
N CYS A 73 24.01 10.75 14.90
CA CYS A 73 25.25 11.15 14.26
C CYS A 73 26.19 11.60 15.38
N GLY A 74 26.93 10.64 15.92
CA GLY A 74 27.95 10.86 16.93
C GLY A 74 29.21 11.32 16.22
N THR A 75 29.40 12.64 16.23
CA THR A 75 30.67 13.32 16.01
C THR A 75 31.76 12.66 16.86
N THR A 76 32.87 12.23 16.25
CA THR A 76 34.25 12.37 16.76
C THR A 76 35.21 12.08 15.61
#